data_AF-A0A7K1JUX4-F1
#
_entry.id   AF-A0A7K1JUX4-F1
#
_cell.length_a   1.000
_cell.length_b   1.000
_cell.length_c   1.000
_cell.angle_alpha   90.00
_cell.angle_beta   90.00
_cell.angle_gamma   90.00
#
_symmetry.space_group_name_H-M   'P 1'
#
loop_
_entity.id
_entity.type
_entity.pdbx_description
1 polymer ?
#
loop_
_entity_poly.entity_id
_entity_poly.type
_entity_poly.pdbx_seq_one_letter_code
_entity_poly.pdbx_strand_id
1 'polypeptide(L)'
;MPGDSGLEMQKLHLAPGAATKVSQEFKATVDKLEELRSQAASFALDLGMGACAEGTSWNKALTELVTGDSASVAAVIDAHIDTVRTWAEWAAVAQNEYDNTEHQSTGSFKSLDNNLDENGLHRAYPTPTYG
;
A
#
# COMPACT_ATOMS: atom_id res chain seq x y z
N MET A 1 -19.56 0.41 8.21
CA MET A 1 -18.33 0.22 8.99
C MET A 1 -17.17 0.33 8.01
N PRO A 2 -16.05 0.98 8.37
CA PRO A 2 -14.83 0.93 7.55
C PRO A 2 -14.31 -0.52 7.47
N GLY A 3 -13.77 -0.93 6.32
CA GLY A 3 -13.08 -2.23 6.14
C GLY A 3 -11.71 -2.28 6.83
N ASP A 4 -10.97 -3.40 6.69
CA ASP A 4 -9.62 -3.54 7.27
C ASP A 4 -8.63 -2.53 6.66
N SER A 5 -8.95 -1.99 5.48
CA SER A 5 -8.25 -0.86 4.84
C SER A 5 -8.54 0.52 5.46
N GLY A 6 -9.50 0.62 6.38
CA GLY A 6 -9.98 1.90 6.93
C GLY A 6 -10.88 2.71 5.97
N LEU A 7 -11.25 2.15 4.82
CA LEU A 7 -12.03 2.82 3.78
C LEU A 7 -13.54 2.56 3.93
N GLU A 8 -14.37 3.57 3.61
CA GLU A 8 -15.82 3.42 3.49
C GLU A 8 -16.20 2.85 2.11
N MET A 9 -16.22 1.52 2.01
CA MET A 9 -16.41 0.79 0.75
C MET A 9 -17.70 1.15 -0.01
N GLN A 10 -18.79 1.46 0.70
CA GLN A 10 -20.07 1.88 0.12
C GLN A 10 -20.08 3.26 -0.57
N LYS A 11 -19.00 4.05 -0.49
CA LYS A 11 -18.90 5.38 -1.12
C LYS A 11 -17.75 5.50 -2.12
N LEU A 12 -16.94 4.45 -2.30
CA LEU A 12 -15.69 4.55 -3.04
C LEU A 12 -15.85 3.95 -4.45
N HIS A 13 -15.81 4.82 -5.46
CA HIS A 13 -15.68 4.40 -6.85
C HIS A 13 -14.18 4.36 -7.19
N LEU A 14 -13.58 3.17 -7.16
CA LEU A 14 -12.22 2.97 -7.65
C LEU A 14 -12.27 2.59 -9.12
N ALA A 15 -11.41 3.20 -9.93
CA ALA A 15 -11.22 2.71 -11.29
C ALA A 15 -10.61 1.30 -11.21
N PRO A 16 -11.09 0.32 -12.00
CA PRO A 16 -10.59 -1.05 -11.96
C PRO A 16 -9.05 -1.10 -12.05
N GLY A 17 -8.43 -1.76 -11.06
CA GLY A 17 -6.98 -1.93 -10.98
C GLY A 17 -6.17 -0.68 -10.60
N ALA A 18 -6.79 0.43 -10.18
CA ALA A 18 -6.06 1.62 -9.72
C ALA A 18 -5.21 1.34 -8.48
N ALA A 19 -5.75 0.61 -7.50
CA ALA A 19 -5.01 0.26 -6.28
C ALA A 19 -3.93 -0.81 -6.57
N THR A 20 -4.16 -1.71 -7.54
CA THR A 20 -3.10 -2.61 -8.07
C THR A 20 -1.92 -1.82 -8.63
N LYS A 21 -2.18 -0.80 -9.45
CA LYS A 21 -1.11 0.06 -10.01
C LYS A 21 -0.33 0.76 -8.90
N VAL A 22 -1.02 1.32 -7.90
CA VAL A 22 -0.37 1.96 -6.75
C VAL A 22 0.48 0.97 -5.97
N SER A 23 -0.02 -0.25 -5.73
CA SER A 23 0.77 -1.31 -5.06
C SER A 23 2.02 -1.69 -5.88
N GLN A 24 1.92 -1.74 -7.21
CA GLN A 24 3.07 -2.01 -8.10
C GLN A 24 4.11 -0.88 -8.05
N GLU A 25 3.69 0.39 -8.06
CA GLU A 25 4.60 1.53 -7.93
C GLU A 25 5.32 1.55 -6.58
N PHE A 26 4.62 1.21 -5.49
CA PHE A 26 5.27 1.06 -4.19
C PHE A 26 6.30 -0.08 -4.19
N LYS A 27 5.99 -1.23 -4.79
CA LYS A 27 6.96 -2.33 -4.93
C LYS A 27 8.20 -1.93 -5.73
N ALA A 28 8.01 -1.28 -6.89
CA ALA A 28 9.12 -0.77 -7.69
C ALA A 28 9.95 0.30 -6.96
N THR A 29 9.33 1.05 -6.06
CA THR A 29 10.03 2.01 -5.19
C THR A 29 10.86 1.30 -4.12
N VAL A 30 10.36 0.20 -3.54
CA VAL A 30 11.11 -0.65 -2.61
C VAL A 30 12.39 -1.17 -3.26
N ASP A 31 12.32 -1.68 -4.49
CA ASP A 31 13.51 -2.20 -5.19
C ASP A 31 14.60 -1.13 -5.34
N LYS A 32 14.22 0.11 -5.68
CA LYS A 32 15.15 1.25 -5.78
C LYS A 32 15.74 1.64 -4.43
N LEU A 33 14.95 1.57 -3.36
CA LEU A 33 15.43 1.87 -2.00
C LEU A 33 16.39 0.78 -1.51
N GLU A 34 16.14 -0.49 -1.84
CA GLU A 34 17.06 -1.59 -1.54
C GLU A 34 18.40 -1.43 -2.29
N GLU A 35 18.36 -1.00 -3.55
CA GLU A 35 19.57 -0.68 -4.31
C GLU A 35 20.33 0.49 -3.65
N LEU A 36 19.64 1.57 -3.29
CA LEU A 36 20.24 2.72 -2.61
C LEU A 36 20.88 2.33 -1.28
N ARG A 37 20.21 1.47 -0.50
CA ARG A 37 20.75 0.90 0.75
C ARG A 37 22.05 0.14 0.49
N SER A 38 22.06 -0.73 -0.52
CA SER A 38 23.25 -1.49 -0.90
C SER A 38 24.41 -0.57 -1.31
N GLN A 39 24.12 0.50 -2.05
CA GLN A 39 25.12 1.49 -2.45
C GLN A 39 25.69 2.22 -1.21
N ALA A 40 24.82 2.65 -0.28
CA ALA A 40 25.25 3.27 0.98
C ALA A 40 26.11 2.32 1.82
N ALA A 41 25.75 1.04 1.91
CA ALA A 41 26.54 0.04 2.62
C ALA A 41 27.91 -0.22 1.99
N SER A 42 28.01 -0.07 0.65
CA SER A 42 29.27 -0.21 -0.09
C SER A 42 30.16 1.04 -0.07
N PHE A 43 29.65 2.15 0.48
CA PHE A 43 30.38 3.41 0.54
C PHE A 43 31.51 3.31 1.56
N ALA A 44 32.69 2.94 1.08
CA ALA A 44 33.93 3.02 1.82
C ALA A 44 34.66 4.30 1.41
N LEU A 45 34.66 5.31 2.27
CA LEU A 45 35.47 6.51 2.08
C LEU A 45 36.72 6.41 2.96
N ASP A 46 37.89 6.38 2.32
CA ASP A 46 39.15 6.67 2.99
C ASP A 46 39.51 8.13 2.73
N LEU A 47 39.59 8.93 3.79
CA LEU A 47 39.97 10.35 3.70
C LEU A 47 41.44 10.56 3.31
N GLY A 48 42.22 9.49 3.09
CA GLY A 48 43.59 9.56 2.58
C GLY A 48 44.58 10.08 3.62
N MET A 49 44.16 10.16 4.88
CA MET A 49 45.00 10.60 6.00
C MET A 49 45.96 9.49 6.49
N GLY A 50 45.86 8.28 5.93
CA GLY A 50 46.66 7.13 6.33
C GLY A 50 46.33 6.63 7.74
N ALA A 51 47.23 5.85 8.34
CA ALA A 51 47.03 5.24 9.65
C ALA A 51 47.31 6.18 10.84
N CYS A 52 47.25 7.51 10.64
CA CYS A 52 47.32 8.43 11.78
C CYS A 52 46.04 8.32 12.63
N ALA A 53 46.14 8.69 13.91
CA ALA A 53 45.04 8.56 14.85
C ALA A 53 43.82 9.39 14.41
N GLU A 54 44.06 10.59 13.89
CA GLU A 54 43.04 11.49 13.35
C GLU A 54 42.35 10.87 12.13
N GLY A 55 43.12 10.33 11.19
CA GLY A 55 42.58 9.68 9.98
C GLY A 55 41.69 8.49 10.31
N THR A 56 42.15 7.65 11.24
CA THR A 56 41.37 6.51 11.74
C THR A 56 40.08 6.97 12.42
N SER A 57 40.15 8.02 13.25
CA SER A 57 38.97 8.58 13.93
C SER A 57 37.94 9.14 12.96
N TRP A 58 38.38 9.90 11.95
CA TRP A 58 37.48 10.47 10.95
C TRP A 58 36.85 9.39 10.05
N ASN A 59 37.64 8.42 9.57
CA ASN A 59 37.12 7.30 8.78
C ASN A 59 36.10 6.48 9.58
N LYS A 60 36.31 6.30 10.90
CA LYS A 60 35.34 5.65 11.79
C LYS A 60 34.05 6.46 11.94
N ALA A 61 34.15 7.76 12.24
CA ALA A 61 32.98 8.62 12.40
C ALA A 61 32.13 8.68 11.12
N LEU A 62 32.78 8.69 9.96
CA LEU A 62 32.09 8.68 8.68
C LEU A 62 31.42 7.34 8.39
N THR A 63 32.10 6.22 8.70
CA THR A 63 31.47 4.89 8.62
C THR A 63 30.23 4.84 9.50
N GLU A 64 30.30 5.29 10.76
CA GLU A 64 29.15 5.34 11.66
C GLU A 64 28.01 6.22 11.11
N LEU A 65 28.32 7.37 10.50
CA LEU A 65 27.33 8.24 9.86
C LEU A 65 26.60 7.57 8.68
N VAL A 66 27.30 6.74 7.90
CA VAL A 66 26.74 6.14 6.68
C VAL A 66 26.04 4.81 6.97
N THR A 67 26.66 3.94 7.77
CA THR A 67 26.23 2.54 7.95
C THR A 67 25.93 2.16 9.40
N GLY A 68 26.02 3.09 10.35
CA GLY A 68 25.71 2.81 11.76
C GLY A 68 24.26 2.38 11.99
N ASP A 69 23.99 1.74 13.13
CA ASP A 69 22.69 1.12 13.41
C ASP A 69 21.56 2.13 13.65
N SER A 70 21.88 3.37 14.05
CA SER A 70 20.89 4.39 14.41
C SER A 70 21.22 5.74 13.79
N ALA A 71 20.21 6.38 13.17
CA ALA A 71 20.32 7.70 12.55
C ALA A 71 21.38 7.84 11.44
N SER A 72 21.88 6.71 10.93
CA SER A 72 22.73 6.68 9.75
C SER A 72 21.91 6.80 8.46
N VAL A 73 22.59 7.07 7.35
CA VAL A 73 21.97 7.06 6.02
C VAL A 73 21.29 5.71 5.74
N ALA A 74 21.98 4.59 6.02
CA ALA A 74 21.41 3.25 5.82
C ALA A 74 20.17 3.01 6.69
N ALA A 75 20.19 3.41 7.96
CA ALA A 75 19.06 3.23 8.87
C ALA A 75 17.82 4.05 8.44
N VAL A 76 18.01 5.25 7.91
CA VAL A 76 16.91 6.08 7.39
C VAL A 76 16.29 5.45 6.14
N ILE A 77 17.12 4.88 5.25
CA ILE A 77 16.65 4.15 4.08
C ILE A 77 15.83 2.92 4.51
N ASP A 78 16.31 2.16 5.51
CA ASP A 78 15.61 0.98 6.03
C ASP A 78 14.22 1.35 6.59
N ALA A 79 14.13 2.42 7.38
CA ALA A 79 12.84 2.89 7.90
C ALA A 79 11.85 3.29 6.77
N HIS A 80 12.38 3.85 5.66
CA HIS A 80 11.55 4.17 4.50
C HIS A 80 11.10 2.91 3.75
N ILE A 81 11.97 1.90 3.60
CA ILE A 81 11.60 0.62 3.00
C ILE A 81 10.43 -0.01 3.75
N ASP A 82 10.49 -0.07 5.08
CA ASP A 82 9.44 -0.66 5.91
C ASP A 82 8.10 0.07 5.75
N THR A 83 8.15 1.41 5.70
CA THR A 83 6.97 2.25 5.48
C THR A 83 6.34 1.98 4.11
N VAL A 84 7.15 1.96 3.05
CA VAL A 84 6.66 1.76 1.68
C VAL A 84 6.11 0.34 1.48
N ARG A 85 6.73 -0.68 2.10
CA ARG A 85 6.20 -2.05 2.11
C ARG A 85 4.82 -2.12 2.75
N THR A 86 4.64 -1.46 3.89
CA THR A 86 3.35 -1.38 4.57
C THR A 86 2.28 -0.74 3.67
N TRP A 87 2.61 0.33 2.96
CA TRP A 87 1.69 0.95 2.00
C TRP A 87 1.37 0.06 0.79
N ALA A 88 2.35 -0.70 0.29
CA ALA A 88 2.12 -1.65 -0.79
C ALA A 88 1.14 -2.76 -0.39
N GLU A 89 1.23 -3.24 0.86
CA GLU A 89 0.31 -4.21 1.46
C GLU A 89 -1.10 -3.64 1.62
N TRP A 90 -1.24 -2.43 2.18
CA TRP A 90 -2.54 -1.78 2.31
C TRP A 90 -3.22 -1.53 0.97
N ALA A 91 -2.46 -1.12 -0.05
CA ALA A 91 -2.99 -0.95 -1.41
C ALA A 91 -3.50 -2.28 -2.00
N ALA A 92 -2.82 -3.39 -1.72
CA ALA A 92 -3.25 -4.71 -2.16
C ALA A 92 -4.52 -5.17 -1.43
N VAL A 93 -4.61 -4.95 -0.12
CA VAL A 93 -5.81 -5.25 0.68
C VAL A 93 -7.00 -4.44 0.18
N ALA A 94 -6.82 -3.13 -0.05
CA ALA A 94 -7.88 -2.25 -0.54
C ALA A 94 -8.42 -2.67 -1.91
N GLN A 95 -7.56 -3.10 -2.83
CA GLN A 95 -8.02 -3.64 -4.12
C GLN A 95 -8.83 -4.92 -3.93
N ASN A 96 -8.36 -5.86 -3.10
CA ASN A 96 -9.07 -7.12 -2.86
C ASN A 96 -10.43 -6.89 -2.18
N GLU A 97 -10.52 -5.98 -1.21
CA GLU A 97 -11.81 -5.60 -0.59
C GLU A 97 -12.77 -4.98 -1.61
N TYR A 98 -12.25 -4.14 -2.51
CA TYR A 98 -13.04 -3.53 -3.58
C TYR A 98 -13.57 -4.59 -4.55
N ASP A 99 -12.69 -5.47 -5.05
CA ASP A 99 -13.06 -6.53 -6.00
C ASP A 99 -14.10 -7.48 -5.39
N ASN A 100 -13.96 -7.83 -4.11
CA ASN A 100 -14.95 -8.66 -3.40
C ASN A 100 -16.30 -7.96 -3.22
N THR A 101 -16.29 -6.67 -2.89
CA THR A 101 -17.51 -5.87 -2.75
C THR A 101 -18.22 -5.72 -4.10
N GLU A 102 -17.47 -5.47 -5.18
CA GLU A 102 -18.02 -5.37 -6.54
C GLU A 102 -18.53 -6.73 -7.04
N HIS A 103 -17.85 -7.83 -6.72
CA HIS A 103 -18.33 -9.18 -7.03
C HIS A 103 -19.62 -9.51 -6.28
N GLN A 104 -19.71 -9.18 -5.00
CA GLN A 104 -20.91 -9.36 -4.17
C GLN A 104 -22.06 -8.46 -4.63
N SER A 105 -21.79 -7.21 -5.00
CA SER A 105 -22.80 -6.29 -5.53
C SER A 105 -23.33 -6.76 -6.89
N THR A 106 -22.46 -7.25 -7.77
CA THR A 106 -22.86 -7.82 -9.06
C THR A 106 -23.70 -9.09 -8.87
N GLY A 107 -23.34 -9.94 -7.91
CA GLY A 107 -24.10 -11.14 -7.55
C GLY A 107 -25.46 -10.86 -6.90
N SER A 108 -25.57 -9.78 -6.11
CA SER A 108 -26.82 -9.38 -5.46
C SER A 108 -27.72 -8.51 -6.34
N PHE A 109 -27.16 -7.80 -7.33
CA PHE A 109 -27.94 -7.05 -8.32
C PHE A 109 -28.49 -7.95 -9.44
N LYS A 110 -27.92 -9.14 -9.65
CA LYS A 110 -28.46 -10.16 -10.57
C LYS A 110 -29.52 -11.03 -9.89
N SER A 111 -30.62 -10.42 -9.43
CA SER A 111 -31.97 -11.00 -9.48
C SER A 111 -33.02 -9.98 -9.02
N LEU A 112 -33.19 -8.88 -9.76
CA LEU A 112 -34.49 -8.21 -9.83
C LEU A 112 -35.16 -8.64 -11.14
N ASP A 113 -35.73 -9.84 -11.05
CA ASP A 113 -36.94 -10.31 -11.70
C ASP A 113 -37.09 -10.15 -13.23
N ASN A 114 -36.78 -11.21 -13.96
CA ASN A 114 -37.32 -11.48 -15.30
C ASN A 114 -38.75 -12.06 -15.27
N ASN A 115 -39.50 -12.04 -14.14
CA ASN A 115 -40.94 -12.34 -14.14
C ASN A 115 -41.80 -11.08 -14.33
N LEU A 116 -41.46 -10.27 -15.33
CA LEU A 116 -42.46 -9.41 -15.95
C LEU A 116 -43.34 -10.34 -16.80
N ASP A 117 -44.58 -10.56 -16.36
CA ASP A 117 -45.59 -11.20 -17.19
C ASP A 117 -45.99 -10.28 -18.35
N GLU A 118 -46.45 -10.89 -19.44
CA GLU A 118 -46.61 -10.30 -20.77
C GLU A 118 -47.56 -9.10 -20.86
N ASN A 119 -48.13 -8.63 -19.74
CA ASN A 119 -49.04 -7.48 -19.66
C ASN A 119 -48.60 -6.38 -18.65
N GLY A 120 -47.41 -6.45 -18.05
CA GLY A 120 -46.72 -5.28 -17.49
C GLY A 120 -47.40 -4.51 -16.34
N LEU A 121 -48.05 -5.17 -15.36
CA LEU A 121 -48.64 -4.47 -14.20
C LEU A 121 -48.48 -5.21 -12.85
N HIS A 122 -47.62 -4.63 -12.01
CA HIS A 122 -47.53 -4.63 -10.52
C HIS A 122 -47.66 -5.94 -9.72
N ARG A 123 -46.61 -6.25 -8.92
CA ARG A 123 -46.76 -6.98 -7.66
C ARG A 123 -46.87 -5.98 -6.50
N ALA A 124 -47.96 -6.11 -5.75
CA ALA A 124 -48.47 -5.18 -4.75
C ALA A 124 -47.55 -4.93 -3.54
N TYR A 125 -47.51 -3.69 -3.08
CA TYR A 125 -47.12 -3.37 -1.70
C TYR A 125 -48.25 -3.81 -0.75
N PRO A 126 -47.96 -4.40 0.43
CA PRO A 126 -48.99 -4.66 1.42
C PRO A 126 -49.48 -3.33 2.03
N THR A 127 -50.79 -3.14 2.05
CA THR A 127 -51.46 -1.98 2.65
C THR A 127 -51.32 -2.00 4.18
N PRO A 128 -50.93 -0.89 4.83
CA PRO A 128 -50.90 -0.83 6.29
C PRO A 128 -52.32 -0.69 6.84
N THR A 129 -52.72 -1.60 7.73
CA THR A 129 -53.95 -1.49 8.50
C THR A 129 -53.79 -0.47 9.62
N TYR A 130 -54.56 0.62 9.55
CA TYR A 130 -54.87 1.46 10.71
C TYR A 130 -56.34 1.24 11.08
N GLY A 131 -56.57 0.79 12.32
CA GLY A 131 -57.89 0.51 12.88
C GLY A 131 -57.88 -0.70 13.81
#